data_AF-A0A5D0U1A6-F1
#
_entry.id   AF-A0A5D0U1A6-F1
#
_cell.length_a   1.000
_cell.length_b   1.000
_cell.length_c   1.000
_cell.angle_alpha   90.00
_cell.angle_beta   90.00
_cell.angle_gamma   90.00
#
_symmetry.space_group_name_H-M   'P 1'
#
loop_
_entity.id
_entity.type
_entity.pdbx_description
1 polymer ?
#
loop_
_entity_poly.entity_id
_entity_poly.type
_entity_poly.pdbx_seq_one_letter_code
_entity_poly.pdbx_strand_id
1 'polypeptide(L)'
;MLIVTTDGVAGYEIKSVLGEVLGSAVQAEQGAAPQPGHGGSSATFRVTGERPVAGLAAARREAVDRLGEEARRRGANTVVGMRFDTAAVGGGIEVCAYGTAVWAELAPAQHQQAAQQQPHPLPPYGEPQPGGPPMVARNLTMGLQDRPR
;
A
#
# COMPACT_ATOMS: atom_id res chain seq x y z
N MET A 1 -11.00 -13.72 0.28
CA MET A 1 -9.67 -13.40 0.83
C MET A 1 -9.40 -11.94 0.52
N LEU A 2 -8.92 -11.16 1.50
CA LEU A 2 -8.65 -9.74 1.30
C LEU A 2 -7.28 -9.58 0.61
N ILE A 3 -7.21 -8.80 -0.46
CA ILE A 3 -5.95 -8.49 -1.17
C ILE A 3 -5.89 -6.98 -1.32
N VAL A 4 -4.85 -6.35 -0.77
CA VAL A 4 -4.70 -4.90 -0.77
C VAL A 4 -3.33 -4.50 -1.31
N THR A 5 -3.27 -3.30 -1.90
CA THR A 5 -2.03 -2.69 -2.35
C THR A 5 -1.32 -1.94 -1.23
N THR A 6 -1.99 -1.64 -0.11
CA THR A 6 -1.36 -1.05 1.07
C THR A 6 -0.53 -2.08 1.83
N ASP A 7 0.49 -1.63 2.56
CA ASP A 7 1.37 -2.52 3.34
C ASP A 7 0.68 -3.09 4.59
N GLY A 8 -0.48 -2.52 4.97
CA GLY A 8 -1.34 -3.01 6.03
C GLY A 8 -2.82 -2.75 5.73
N VAL A 9 -3.70 -3.26 6.59
CA VAL A 9 -5.15 -3.11 6.45
C VAL A 9 -5.68 -2.30 7.64
N ALA A 10 -6.29 -1.16 7.36
CA ALA A 10 -6.84 -0.30 8.42
C ALA A 10 -7.91 -1.04 9.24
N GLY A 11 -7.82 -0.96 10.56
CA GLY A 11 -8.70 -1.70 11.47
C GLY A 11 -8.33 -3.17 11.66
N TYR A 12 -7.23 -3.65 11.08
CA TYR A 12 -6.72 -4.99 11.28
C TYR A 12 -5.28 -4.96 11.81
N GLU A 13 -4.92 -5.98 12.58
CA GLU A 13 -3.57 -6.22 13.06
C GLU A 13 -3.01 -7.47 12.37
N ILE A 14 -1.80 -7.38 11.82
CA ILE A 14 -1.09 -8.52 11.22
C ILE A 14 -0.49 -9.35 12.35
N LYS A 15 -0.98 -10.58 12.55
CA LYS A 15 -0.49 -11.50 13.59
C LYS A 15 0.71 -12.33 13.11
N SER A 16 0.78 -12.62 11.82
CA SER A 16 1.83 -13.47 11.27
C SER A 16 2.07 -13.17 9.79
N VAL A 17 3.33 -13.23 9.38
CA VAL A 17 3.76 -13.12 7.98
C VAL A 17 4.13 -14.52 7.48
N LEU A 18 3.53 -14.93 6.37
CA LEU A 18 3.63 -16.27 5.80
C LEU A 18 4.50 -16.31 4.53
N GLY A 19 5.18 -15.20 4.24
CA GLY A 19 6.10 -15.03 3.12
C GLY A 19 5.45 -14.43 1.87
N GLU A 20 6.23 -14.36 0.82
CA GLU A 20 5.86 -13.85 -0.50
C GLU A 20 4.95 -14.81 -1.26
N VAL A 21 4.01 -14.27 -2.02
CA VAL A 21 3.11 -15.04 -2.89
C VAL A 21 3.04 -14.42 -4.27
N LEU A 22 2.87 -15.28 -5.27
CA LEU A 22 2.96 -14.96 -6.68
C LEU A 22 1.80 -15.63 -7.43
N GLY A 23 1.29 -14.95 -8.45
CA GLY A 23 0.36 -15.52 -9.42
C GLY A 23 0.55 -14.86 -10.77
N SER A 24 0.80 -15.63 -11.82
CA SER A 24 0.98 -15.09 -13.17
C SER A 24 -0.04 -15.65 -14.15
N ALA A 25 -0.35 -14.86 -15.17
CA ALA A 25 -1.21 -15.23 -16.29
C ALA A 25 -0.66 -14.57 -17.56
N VAL A 26 -0.76 -15.27 -18.70
CA VAL A 26 -0.25 -14.77 -19.97
C VAL A 26 -1.43 -14.45 -20.88
N GLN A 27 -1.46 -13.22 -21.38
CA GLN A 27 -2.34 -12.85 -22.47
C GLN A 27 -1.59 -13.01 -23.79
N ALA A 28 -1.92 -14.07 -24.53
CA ALA A 28 -1.42 -14.24 -25.89
C ALA A 28 -2.04 -13.18 -26.81
N GLU A 29 -1.23 -12.61 -27.71
CA GLU A 29 -1.77 -11.98 -28.90
C GLU A 29 -2.52 -13.06 -29.67
N GLN A 30 -3.81 -12.83 -29.91
CA GLN A 30 -4.59 -13.74 -30.73
C GLN A 30 -4.05 -13.66 -32.17
N GLY A 31 -3.07 -14.51 -32.49
CA GLY A 31 -2.73 -14.91 -33.85
C GLY A 31 -3.84 -15.78 -34.44
N ALA A 32 -5.06 -15.26 -34.47
CA ALA A 32 -6.16 -15.88 -35.21
C ALA A 32 -6.18 -15.23 -36.60
N ALA A 33 -5.80 -15.99 -37.62
CA ALA A 33 -6.19 -15.68 -38.99
C ALA A 33 -7.70 -15.35 -38.98
N PRO A 34 -8.14 -14.25 -39.63
CA PRO A 34 -9.55 -13.91 -39.65
C PRO A 34 -10.31 -15.09 -40.25
N GLN A 35 -11.18 -15.73 -39.47
CA GLN A 35 -12.18 -16.61 -40.06
C GLN A 35 -13.05 -15.75 -40.99
N PRO A 36 -13.10 -16.04 -42.30
CA PRO A 36 -13.99 -15.30 -43.19
C PRO A 36 -15.42 -15.71 -42.86
N GLY A 37 -16.17 -14.86 -42.16
CA GLY A 37 -17.61 -15.07 -41.96
C GLY A 37 -18.27 -14.48 -40.72
N HIS A 38 -17.53 -14.00 -39.71
CA HIS A 38 -18.15 -13.45 -38.50
C HIS A 38 -18.20 -11.92 -38.53
N GLY A 39 -19.13 -11.39 -39.33
CA GLY A 39 -19.66 -10.04 -39.15
C GLY A 39 -20.47 -9.99 -37.85
N GLY A 40 -20.12 -9.07 -36.94
CA GLY A 40 -20.82 -9.00 -35.66
C GLY A 40 -20.28 -8.00 -34.65
N SER A 41 -20.54 -6.72 -34.93
CA SER A 41 -20.97 -5.72 -33.95
C SER A 41 -19.95 -4.98 -33.05
N SER A 42 -20.17 -3.66 -32.99
CA SER A 42 -19.64 -2.66 -32.06
C SER A 42 -18.24 -2.08 -32.35
N ALA A 43 -18.09 -1.50 -33.54
CA ALA A 43 -17.07 -0.50 -33.84
C ALA A 43 -17.45 0.89 -33.29
N THR A 44 -17.93 0.95 -32.05
CA THR A 44 -18.06 2.21 -31.29
C THR A 44 -16.85 2.36 -30.37
N PHE A 45 -15.65 2.12 -30.92
CA PHE A 45 -14.42 2.31 -30.16
C PHE A 45 -14.00 3.77 -30.24
N ARG A 46 -13.74 4.34 -29.07
CA ARG A 46 -13.69 5.77 -28.78
C ARG A 46 -12.50 6.46 -29.44
N VAL A 47 -12.67 7.76 -29.65
CA VAL A 47 -11.76 8.76 -30.26
C VAL A 47 -10.52 9.04 -29.41
N THR A 48 -9.85 7.99 -28.92
CA THR A 48 -8.57 8.04 -28.22
C THR A 48 -7.83 6.78 -28.64
N GLY A 49 -6.67 6.87 -29.31
CA GLY A 49 -5.94 5.75 -29.92
C GLY A 49 -5.48 4.61 -29.01
N GLU A 50 -6.06 4.48 -27.82
CA GLU A 50 -5.86 3.43 -26.84
C GLU A 50 -6.70 2.21 -27.20
N ARG A 51 -6.24 1.36 -28.13
CA ARG A 51 -6.87 0.04 -28.28
C ARG A 51 -6.76 -0.69 -26.94
N PRO A 52 -7.86 -1.03 -26.24
CA PRO A 52 -7.79 -1.88 -25.07
C PRO A 52 -7.29 -3.20 -25.61
N VAL A 53 -6.10 -3.63 -25.17
CA VAL A 53 -5.58 -4.95 -25.52
C VAL A 53 -6.60 -5.94 -24.98
N ALA A 54 -7.43 -6.48 -25.88
CA ALA A 54 -8.51 -7.38 -25.52
C ALA A 54 -7.90 -8.50 -24.65
N GLY A 55 -8.46 -8.66 -23.44
CA GLY A 55 -8.07 -9.71 -22.48
C GLY A 55 -6.96 -9.41 -21.47
N LEU A 56 -6.29 -8.25 -21.49
CA LEU A 56 -5.35 -7.90 -20.40
C LEU A 56 -6.04 -7.82 -19.03
N ALA A 57 -7.28 -7.33 -18.99
CA ALA A 57 -8.08 -7.33 -17.77
C ALA A 57 -8.42 -8.75 -17.28
N ALA A 58 -8.54 -9.72 -18.19
CA ALA A 58 -8.77 -11.11 -17.83
C ALA A 58 -7.50 -11.73 -17.23
N ALA A 59 -6.34 -11.53 -17.88
CA ALA A 59 -5.05 -11.96 -17.35
C ALA A 59 -4.76 -11.37 -15.96
N ARG A 60 -5.06 -10.08 -15.73
CA ARG A 60 -4.95 -9.46 -14.40
C ARG A 60 -5.82 -10.14 -13.33
N ARG A 61 -7.07 -10.47 -13.66
CA ARG A 61 -7.97 -11.17 -12.73
C ARG A 61 -7.43 -12.56 -12.41
N GLU A 62 -7.04 -13.31 -13.44
CA GLU A 62 -6.48 -14.66 -13.28
C GLU A 62 -5.18 -14.65 -12.45
N ALA A 63 -4.29 -13.70 -12.68
CA ALA A 63 -3.07 -13.53 -11.88
C ALA A 63 -3.38 -13.28 -10.39
N VAL A 64 -4.38 -12.44 -10.09
CA VAL A 64 -4.83 -12.17 -8.71
C VAL A 64 -5.49 -13.40 -8.08
N ASP A 65 -6.29 -14.15 -8.84
CA ASP A 65 -6.93 -15.38 -8.36
C ASP A 65 -5.87 -16.43 -8.00
N ARG A 66 -4.88 -16.65 -8.87
CA ARG A 66 -3.75 -17.58 -8.63
C ARG A 66 -2.89 -17.15 -7.43
N LEU A 67 -2.61 -15.85 -7.29
CA LEU A 67 -1.95 -15.31 -6.10
C LEU A 67 -2.78 -15.59 -4.84
N GLY A 68 -4.10 -15.49 -4.94
CA GLY A 68 -5.00 -15.78 -3.84
C GLY A 68 -5.06 -17.25 -3.45
N GLU A 69 -5.02 -18.15 -4.42
CA GLU A 69 -4.92 -19.60 -4.20
C GLU A 69 -3.60 -19.95 -3.52
N GLU A 70 -2.49 -19.39 -3.97
CA GLU A 70 -1.17 -19.58 -3.34
C GLU A 70 -1.17 -19.10 -1.88
N ALA A 71 -1.71 -17.92 -1.61
CA ALA A 71 -1.84 -17.39 -0.25
C ALA A 71 -2.68 -18.32 0.65
N ARG A 72 -3.80 -18.85 0.14
CA ARG A 72 -4.63 -19.82 0.89
C ARG A 72 -3.87 -21.12 1.17
N ARG A 73 -3.09 -21.63 0.21
CA ARG A 73 -2.26 -22.84 0.42
C ARG A 73 -1.24 -22.65 1.55
N ARG A 74 -0.75 -21.43 1.75
CA ARG A 74 0.15 -21.06 2.87
C ARG A 74 -0.58 -20.81 4.19
N GLY A 75 -1.91 -20.89 4.22
CA GLY A 75 -2.72 -20.62 5.41
C GLY A 75 -3.01 -19.14 5.66
N ALA A 76 -2.78 -18.28 4.67
CA ALA A 76 -3.05 -16.84 4.79
C ALA A 76 -4.53 -16.52 4.61
N ASN A 77 -4.98 -15.47 5.29
CA ASN A 77 -6.32 -14.92 5.10
C ASN A 77 -6.32 -13.57 4.34
N THR A 78 -5.13 -12.96 4.20
CA THR A 78 -4.93 -11.64 3.62
C THR A 78 -3.62 -11.58 2.83
N VAL A 79 -3.60 -10.81 1.74
CA VAL A 79 -2.36 -10.42 1.05
C VAL A 79 -2.24 -8.89 1.10
N VAL A 80 -1.08 -8.41 1.54
CA VAL A 80 -0.73 -6.98 1.61
C VAL A 80 0.38 -6.64 0.63
N GLY A 81 0.53 -5.34 0.33
CA GLY A 81 1.57 -4.85 -0.56
C GLY A 81 1.46 -5.39 -1.98
N MET A 82 0.26 -5.75 -2.43
CA MET A 82 0.08 -6.35 -3.75
C MET A 82 0.49 -5.39 -4.87
N ARG A 83 1.22 -5.89 -5.85
CA ARG A 83 1.66 -5.16 -7.05
C ARG A 83 1.50 -6.04 -8.28
N PHE A 84 1.45 -5.38 -9.44
CA PHE A 84 1.57 -6.03 -10.73
C PHE A 84 2.95 -5.76 -11.34
N ASP A 85 3.50 -6.76 -12.01
CA ASP A 85 4.56 -6.66 -12.98
C ASP A 85 4.06 -7.20 -14.33
N THR A 86 4.63 -6.71 -15.43
CA THR A 86 4.30 -7.17 -16.77
C THR A 86 5.54 -7.35 -17.61
N ALA A 87 5.67 -8.51 -18.25
CA ALA A 87 6.76 -8.83 -19.15
C ALA A 87 6.22 -9.22 -20.53
N ALA A 88 6.88 -8.76 -21.59
CA ALA A 88 6.62 -9.28 -22.93
C ALA A 88 7.24 -10.67 -23.05
N VAL A 89 6.43 -11.67 -23.39
CA VAL A 89 6.84 -13.06 -23.63
C VAL A 89 6.40 -13.42 -25.04
N GLY A 90 7.21 -14.18 -25.78
CA GLY A 90 7.05 -14.36 -27.24
C GLY A 90 5.60 -14.55 -27.71
N GLY A 91 5.03 -13.51 -28.34
CA GLY A 91 3.65 -13.51 -28.83
C GLY A 91 2.57 -13.12 -27.80
N GLY A 92 2.91 -12.49 -26.68
CA GLY A 92 1.95 -12.06 -25.67
C GLY A 92 2.55 -11.20 -24.55
N ILE A 93 1.73 -10.92 -23.55
CA ILE A 93 2.09 -10.17 -22.34
C ILE A 93 1.81 -11.05 -21.12
N GLU A 94 2.84 -11.37 -20.35
CA GLU A 94 2.69 -11.95 -19.02
C GLU A 94 2.33 -10.85 -18.03
N VAL A 95 1.33 -11.13 -17.19
CA VAL A 95 0.96 -10.33 -16.04
C VAL A 95 1.26 -11.16 -14.79
N CYS A 96 2.14 -10.66 -13.94
CA CYS A 96 2.46 -11.25 -12.66
C CYS A 96 1.90 -10.37 -11.53
N ALA A 97 1.09 -10.94 -10.65
CA ALA A 97 0.70 -10.34 -9.39
C ALA A 97 1.58 -10.92 -8.28
N TYR A 98 2.09 -10.07 -7.40
CA TYR A 98 2.88 -10.49 -6.24
C TYR A 98 2.53 -9.67 -5.00
N GLY A 99 2.79 -10.22 -3.82
CA GLY A 99 2.56 -9.56 -2.55
C GLY A 99 3.03 -10.41 -1.37
N THR A 100 2.68 -9.99 -0.15
CA THR A 100 3.02 -10.70 1.08
C THR A 100 1.78 -11.34 1.68
N ALA A 101 1.80 -12.67 1.84
CA ALA A 101 0.76 -13.43 2.52
C ALA A 101 0.86 -13.24 4.03
N VAL A 102 -0.25 -12.88 4.67
CA VAL A 102 -0.33 -12.63 6.11
C VAL A 102 -1.59 -13.22 6.72
N TRP A 103 -1.54 -13.46 8.03
CA TRP A 103 -2.73 -13.65 8.85
C TRP A 103 -3.05 -12.34 9.58
N ALA A 104 -4.17 -11.72 9.23
CA ALA A 104 -4.64 -10.48 9.82
C ALA A 104 -5.96 -10.68 10.57
N GLU A 105 -6.12 -10.05 11.72
CA GLU A 105 -7.33 -10.11 12.54
C GLU A 105 -7.86 -8.70 12.80
N LEU A 106 -9.16 -8.56 13.03
CA LEU A 106 -9.75 -7.27 13.36
C LEU A 106 -9.09 -6.74 14.64
N ALA A 107 -8.50 -5.55 14.56
CA ALA A 107 -7.91 -4.91 15.72
C ALA A 107 -9.02 -4.63 16.73
N PRO A 108 -8.81 -4.90 18.03
CA PRO A 108 -9.78 -4.52 19.04
C PRO A 108 -10.01 -3.02 18.93
N ALA A 109 -11.28 -2.60 18.98
CA ALA A 109 -11.62 -1.18 18.97
C ALA A 109 -10.82 -0.49 20.07
N GLN A 110 -9.87 0.36 19.66
CA GLN A 110 -9.24 1.29 20.57
C GLN A 110 -10.34 2.25 20.98
N HIS A 111 -11.09 1.90 22.02
CA HIS A 111 -11.85 2.85 22.80
C HIS A 111 -10.91 4.01 23.03
N GLN A 112 -11.29 5.19 22.56
CA GLN A 112 -10.55 6.43 22.70
C GLN A 112 -10.09 6.58 24.16
N GLN A 113 -8.90 6.08 24.49
CA GLN A 113 -8.12 6.55 25.64
C GLN A 113 -7.46 7.87 25.23
N ALA A 114 -8.29 8.77 24.71
CA ALA A 114 -8.08 10.21 24.67
C ALA A 114 -8.78 10.88 25.86
N ALA A 115 -9.35 10.11 26.80
CA ALA A 115 -9.76 10.59 28.10
C ALA A 115 -8.70 10.17 29.14
N GLN A 116 -8.07 11.15 29.79
CA GLN A 116 -7.07 11.06 30.87
C GLN A 116 -5.58 11.15 30.47
N GLN A 117 -5.21 12.10 29.60
CA GLN A 117 -4.04 12.90 29.96
C GLN A 117 -4.48 13.78 31.13
N GLN A 118 -4.27 13.30 32.36
CA GLN A 118 -4.40 14.15 33.54
C GLN A 118 -3.49 15.37 33.32
N PRO A 119 -3.98 16.61 33.47
CA PRO A 119 -3.07 17.73 33.53
C PRO A 119 -2.14 17.48 34.71
N HIS A 120 -0.84 17.31 34.44
CA HIS A 120 0.16 17.30 35.49
C HIS A 120 -0.04 18.57 36.32
N PRO A 121 -0.27 18.47 37.65
CA PRO A 121 -0.30 19.66 38.47
C PRO A 121 1.07 20.33 38.36
N LEU A 122 1.09 21.59 37.93
CA LEU A 122 2.29 22.41 37.97
C LEU A 122 2.82 22.37 39.41
N PRO A 123 4.14 22.17 39.63
CA PRO A 123 4.70 22.31 40.97
C PRO A 123 4.38 23.72 41.49
N PRO A 124 4.12 23.88 42.80
CA PRO A 124 3.91 25.21 43.36
C PRO A 124 5.09 26.08 42.97
N TYR A 125 4.82 27.27 42.42
CA TYR A 125 5.85 28.28 42.19
C TYR A 125 6.57 28.47 43.53
N GLY A 126 7.81 27.97 43.62
CA GLY A 126 8.69 28.29 44.72
C GLY A 126 8.87 29.81 44.72
N GLU A 127 8.66 30.44 45.86
CA GLU A 127 8.96 31.86 46.03
C GLU A 127 10.36 32.15 45.47
N PRO A 128 10.54 33.26 44.72
CA PRO A 128 11.84 33.61 44.17
C PRO A 128 12.83 33.73 45.32
N GLN A 129 13.81 32.83 45.34
CA GLN A 129 14.88 32.86 46.33
C GLN A 129 15.65 34.17 46.15
N PRO A 130 15.72 35.05 47.18
CA PRO A 130 16.33 36.36 47.04
C PRO A 130 17.82 36.20 46.73
N GLY A 131 18.23 36.53 45.50
CA GLY A 131 19.62 36.53 45.08
C GLY A 131 19.94 35.80 43.76
N GLY A 132 18.98 35.11 43.14
CA GLY A 132 19.17 34.50 41.81
C GLY A 132 18.90 35.48 40.65
N PRO A 133 19.71 35.47 39.56
CA PRO A 133 19.43 36.31 38.40
C PRO A 133 18.11 35.89 37.71
N PRO A 134 17.33 36.84 37.16
CA PRO A 134 16.01 36.56 36.59
C PRO A 134 16.09 35.64 35.37
N MET A 135 15.15 34.70 35.30
CA MET A 135 15.07 33.57 34.37
C MET A 135 14.82 33.95 32.89
N VAL A 136 14.79 35.25 32.54
CA VAL A 136 14.45 35.74 31.20
C VAL A 136 15.68 35.78 30.26
N ALA A 137 16.90 35.62 30.79
CA ALA A 137 18.13 35.85 30.02
C ALA A 137 18.84 34.57 29.51
N ARG A 138 18.17 33.40 29.44
CA ARG A 138 18.85 32.16 29.01
C ARG A 138 18.77 31.80 27.53
N ASN A 139 17.95 32.50 26.74
CA ASN A 139 17.66 32.07 25.35
C ASN A 139 18.12 33.06 24.26
N LEU A 140 18.97 34.05 24.58
CA LEU A 140 19.41 35.08 23.62
C LEU A 140 20.94 35.24 23.60
N THR A 141 21.70 34.18 23.40
CA THR A 141 23.12 34.31 23.00
C THR A 141 23.58 33.12 22.15
N MET A 142 22.89 32.86 21.04
CA MET A 142 23.46 32.04 19.99
C MET A 142 23.51 32.86 18.69
N GLY A 143 24.69 33.45 18.45
CA GLY A 143 25.23 33.49 17.09
C GLY A 143 25.06 34.76 16.25
N LEU A 144 24.97 35.95 16.83
CA LEU A 144 24.98 37.20 16.06
C LEU A 144 26.32 37.94 16.22
N GLN A 145 27.42 37.35 15.74
CA GLN A 145 28.60 38.12 15.30
C GLN A 145 29.28 37.43 14.12
N ASP A 146 29.11 38.08 12.97
CA ASP A 146 29.79 37.84 11.72
C ASP A 146 31.06 38.74 11.65
N ARG A 147 32.06 38.26 10.88
CA ARG A 147 33.26 38.94 10.31
C ARG A 147 34.56 39.05 11.13
N PRO A 148 35.69 39.44 10.49
CA PRO A 148 36.46 38.73 9.46
C PRO A 148 37.98 38.71 9.80
N ARG A 149 38.79 37.81 9.23
CA ARG A 149 40.17 38.04 8.73
C ARG A 149 40.60 36.88 7.86
#